data_AF-A0A930ETI9-F1
#
_entry.id   AF-A0A930ETI9-F1
#
_cell.length_a   1.000
_cell.length_b   1.000
_cell.length_c   1.000
_cell.angle_alpha   90.00
_cell.angle_beta   90.00
_cell.angle_gamma   90.00
#
_symmetry.space_group_name_H-M   'P 1'
#
loop_
_entity.id
_entity.type
_entity.pdbx_description
1 polymer ?
#
loop_
_entity_poly.entity_id
_entity_poly.type
_entity_poly.pdbx_seq_one_letter_code
_entity_poly.pdbx_strand_id
1 'polypeptide(L)'
;MRYTRQLATAALIVAAGLGMGACSAHPGAAVSTNNGDYSIAEVDEAVSQIAAVTGGKSSVGAHQVRASLMNEPQLVAVADSVGLSVTDEQVDQAIEQIATQTGAQVPVIGRGTRATVRSLLLNQQLSQFAQANPTVVAGMNETFEQARGAANAQINPRFAQPSLGGGEAPTMPLFGDAVSGAKDDPAAALLGGGGH
;
A
#
# COMPACT_ATOMS: atom_id res chain seq x y z
N MET A 1 58.47 5.06 -20.48
CA MET A 1 57.24 4.33 -20.10
C MET A 1 56.35 5.26 -19.30
N ARG A 2 55.05 5.21 -19.59
CA ARG A 2 53.97 5.95 -18.92
C ARG A 2 53.89 5.54 -17.44
N TYR A 3 53.56 6.45 -16.53
CA TYR A 3 52.44 6.23 -15.61
C TYR A 3 51.92 7.56 -15.06
N THR A 4 50.67 7.80 -15.39
CA THR A 4 49.83 8.95 -15.05
C THR A 4 49.09 8.69 -13.75
N ARG A 5 48.86 9.77 -13.00
CA ARG A 5 47.73 10.05 -12.09
C ARG A 5 47.66 9.26 -10.78
N GLN A 6 47.69 10.00 -9.67
CA GLN A 6 46.57 10.01 -8.72
C GLN A 6 46.34 11.44 -8.20
N LEU A 7 45.33 12.10 -8.75
CA LEU A 7 44.69 13.27 -8.14
C LEU A 7 43.64 12.71 -7.18
N ALA A 8 43.93 12.73 -5.88
CA ALA A 8 42.93 12.48 -4.85
C ALA A 8 42.34 13.84 -4.42
N THR A 9 41.41 14.35 -5.22
CA THR A 9 40.62 15.53 -4.84
C THR A 9 39.43 15.05 -4.03
N ALA A 10 39.58 15.05 -2.71
CA ALA A 10 38.47 14.94 -1.78
C ALA A 10 37.60 16.20 -1.91
N ALA A 11 36.36 16.04 -2.39
CA ALA A 11 35.35 17.08 -2.37
C ALA A 11 34.14 16.56 -1.59
N LEU A 12 34.25 16.69 -0.26
CA LEU A 12 33.12 16.68 0.67
C LEU A 12 32.33 17.97 0.45
N ILE A 13 31.15 17.91 -0.18
CA ILE A 13 30.23 19.05 -0.20
C ILE A 13 28.79 18.62 0.08
N VAL A 14 28.44 18.89 1.34
CA VAL A 14 27.21 19.54 1.82
C VAL A 14 25.92 18.72 1.72
N ALA A 15 25.62 18.13 2.87
CA ALA A 15 24.28 17.85 3.33
C ALA A 15 23.37 19.05 3.07
N ALA A 16 22.36 18.86 2.24
CA ALA A 16 21.26 19.80 2.10
C ALA A 16 20.49 19.82 3.44
N GLY A 17 20.85 20.77 4.29
CA GLY A 17 19.99 21.24 5.36
C GLY A 17 18.79 21.92 4.74
N LEU A 18 17.63 21.25 4.75
CA LEU A 18 16.35 21.91 4.67
C LEU A 18 15.85 22.16 6.09
N GLY A 19 16.06 23.40 6.53
CA GLY A 19 15.06 24.20 7.21
C GLY A 19 14.51 23.67 8.53
N MET A 20 15.02 24.26 9.62
CA MET A 20 14.27 24.40 10.86
C MET A 20 12.97 25.18 10.61
N GLY A 21 11.84 24.47 10.56
CA GLY A 21 10.54 24.99 10.97
C GLY A 21 10.27 24.55 12.40
N ALA A 22 10.55 25.42 13.37
CA ALA A 22 10.14 25.20 14.76
C ALA A 22 8.61 25.34 14.88
N CYS A 23 8.00 24.45 15.66
CA CYS A 23 6.62 24.48 16.17
C CYS A 23 5.48 24.19 15.17
N SER A 24 5.27 22.89 14.91
CA SER A 24 3.94 22.29 15.05
C SER A 24 4.13 20.84 15.48
N ALA A 25 3.34 20.40 16.45
CA ALA A 25 3.36 19.07 17.05
C ALA A 25 3.65 17.96 16.04
N HIS A 26 4.43 16.95 16.46
CA HIS A 26 4.55 15.66 15.78
C HIS A 26 3.25 15.36 15.02
N PRO A 27 3.23 15.39 13.67
CA PRO A 27 1.97 15.38 12.95
C PRO A 27 1.31 14.06 13.29
N GLY A 28 0.15 14.11 13.95
CA GLY A 28 -0.51 12.91 14.47
C GLY A 28 -0.65 11.83 13.40
N ALA A 29 -0.83 10.58 13.83
CA ALA A 29 -1.03 9.44 12.95
C ALA A 29 -1.99 9.79 11.80
N ALA A 30 -1.58 9.50 10.57
CA ALA A 30 -2.43 9.57 9.38
C ALA A 30 -3.44 8.42 9.36
N VAL A 31 -2.98 7.25 9.82
CA VAL A 31 -3.79 6.06 10.05
C VAL A 31 -3.35 5.46 11.38
N SER A 32 -4.29 5.16 12.25
CA SER A 32 -4.09 4.33 13.43
C SER A 32 -4.72 2.97 13.17
N THR A 33 -4.04 1.88 13.53
CA THR A 33 -4.53 0.50 13.40
C THR A 33 -4.09 -0.32 14.61
N ASN A 34 -4.67 -1.51 14.78
CA ASN A 34 -4.17 -2.47 15.78
C ASN A 34 -2.72 -2.93 15.49
N ASN A 35 -2.23 -2.76 14.26
CA ASN A 35 -0.84 -3.06 13.84
C ASN A 35 0.11 -1.87 14.05
N GLY A 36 -0.39 -0.80 14.67
CA GLY A 36 0.34 0.42 14.99
C GLY A 36 -0.10 1.62 14.16
N ASP A 37 0.49 2.75 14.49
CA ASP A 37 0.24 4.03 13.85
C ASP A 37 1.18 4.23 12.64
N TYR A 38 0.63 4.87 11.61
CA TYR A 38 1.36 5.35 10.44
C TYR A 38 1.25 6.87 10.42
N SER A 39 2.40 7.54 10.45
CA SER A 39 2.51 8.99 10.34
C SER A 39 2.18 9.48 8.92
N ILE A 40 1.99 10.80 8.80
CA ILE A 40 1.82 11.43 7.47
C ILE A 40 3.07 11.21 6.61
N ALA A 41 4.25 11.33 7.22
CA ALA A 41 5.52 11.12 6.53
C ALA A 41 5.62 9.70 5.97
N GLU A 42 5.20 8.68 6.72
CA GLU A 42 5.18 7.29 6.23
C GLU A 42 4.18 7.08 5.08
N VAL A 43 3.05 7.79 5.08
CA VAL A 43 2.09 7.76 3.96
C VAL A 43 2.67 8.42 2.71
N ASP A 44 3.28 9.59 2.85
CA ASP A 44 3.88 10.33 1.73
C ASP A 44 5.11 9.58 1.18
N GLU A 45 5.91 8.99 2.06
CA GLU A 45 7.02 8.10 1.71
C GLU A 45 6.49 6.90 0.91
N ALA A 46 5.39 6.28 1.34
CA ALA A 46 4.81 5.16 0.63
C ALA A 46 4.33 5.54 -0.78
N VAL A 47 3.68 6.70 -0.94
CA VAL A 47 3.34 7.23 -2.27
C VAL A 47 4.58 7.41 -3.13
N SER A 48 5.63 8.02 -2.58
CA SER A 48 6.88 8.27 -3.30
C SER A 48 7.59 6.98 -3.70
N GLN A 49 7.66 5.99 -2.81
CA GLN A 49 8.29 4.70 -3.09
C GLN A 49 7.49 3.90 -4.12
N ILE A 50 6.16 3.90 -4.03
CA ILE A 50 5.30 3.26 -5.04
C ILE A 50 5.50 3.94 -6.40
N ALA A 51 5.52 5.27 -6.46
CA ALA A 51 5.84 6.00 -7.69
C ALA A 51 7.24 5.64 -8.22
N ALA A 52 8.24 5.51 -7.35
CA ALA A 52 9.60 5.15 -7.75
C ALA A 52 9.66 3.74 -8.37
N VAL A 53 9.13 2.72 -7.69
CA VAL A 53 9.19 1.32 -8.18
C VAL A 53 8.36 1.10 -9.43
N THR A 54 7.33 1.92 -9.64
CA THR A 54 6.49 1.87 -10.85
C THR A 54 7.00 2.73 -12.01
N GLY A 55 8.15 3.41 -11.86
CA GLY A 55 8.65 4.36 -12.86
C GLY A 55 7.70 5.54 -13.11
N GLY A 56 6.98 5.97 -12.08
CA GLY A 56 6.02 7.08 -12.11
C GLY A 56 4.66 6.74 -12.71
N LYS A 57 4.40 5.48 -13.04
CA LYS A 57 3.17 5.04 -13.70
C LYS A 57 2.02 4.75 -12.72
N SER A 58 2.30 4.61 -11.43
CA SER A 58 1.27 4.33 -10.44
C SER A 58 0.27 5.48 -10.28
N SER A 59 -1.01 5.13 -10.12
CA SER A 59 -2.07 6.04 -9.69
C SER A 59 -2.32 6.00 -8.18
N VAL A 60 -1.52 5.25 -7.42
CA VAL A 60 -1.68 5.11 -5.96
C VAL A 60 -1.25 6.40 -5.26
N GLY A 61 -2.25 7.22 -4.91
CA GLY A 61 -2.05 8.43 -4.12
C GLY A 61 -2.22 8.23 -2.62
N ALA A 62 -1.98 9.28 -1.83
CA ALA A 62 -2.03 9.24 -0.37
C ALA A 62 -3.38 8.79 0.21
N HIS A 63 -4.49 9.06 -0.50
CA HIS A 63 -5.80 8.55 -0.11
C HIS A 63 -5.85 7.01 -0.18
N GLN A 64 -5.37 6.44 -1.28
CA GLN A 64 -5.35 5.00 -1.50
C GLN A 64 -4.41 4.30 -0.51
N VAL A 65 -3.23 4.87 -0.26
CA VAL A 65 -2.31 4.38 0.78
C VAL A 65 -3.01 4.31 2.13
N ARG A 66 -3.65 5.41 2.57
CA ARG A 66 -4.35 5.44 3.87
C ARG A 66 -5.46 4.40 3.95
N ALA A 67 -6.24 4.22 2.88
CA ALA A 67 -7.26 3.18 2.81
C ALA A 67 -6.65 1.77 2.89
N SER A 68 -5.59 1.49 2.13
CA SER A 68 -4.88 0.19 2.17
C SER A 68 -4.33 -0.13 3.55
N LEU A 69 -3.74 0.85 4.23
CA LEU A 69 -3.22 0.70 5.61
C LEU A 69 -4.35 0.44 6.61
N MET A 70 -5.47 1.17 6.49
CA MET A 70 -6.64 0.98 7.35
C MET A 70 -7.27 -0.40 7.19
N ASN A 71 -7.21 -0.96 5.98
CA ASN A 71 -7.90 -2.20 5.59
C ASN A 71 -7.04 -3.46 5.69
N GLU A 72 -5.72 -3.31 5.83
CA GLU A 72 -4.80 -4.44 5.88
C GLU A 72 -5.21 -5.49 6.93
N PRO A 73 -5.54 -5.12 8.20
CA PRO A 73 -5.90 -6.11 9.20
C PRO A 73 -7.17 -6.90 8.85
N GLN A 74 -8.17 -6.24 8.25
CA GLN A 74 -9.41 -6.90 7.82
C GLN A 74 -9.14 -7.86 6.66
N LEU A 75 -8.31 -7.47 5.69
CA LEU A 75 -7.95 -8.33 4.57
C LEU A 75 -7.15 -9.55 5.02
N VAL A 76 -6.25 -9.39 5.99
CA VAL A 76 -5.52 -10.51 6.62
C VAL A 76 -6.50 -11.47 7.28
N ALA A 77 -7.44 -10.97 8.09
CA ALA A 77 -8.42 -11.82 8.77
C ALA A 77 -9.29 -12.63 7.79
N VAL A 78 -9.71 -12.02 6.67
CA VAL A 78 -10.46 -12.74 5.63
C VAL A 78 -9.57 -13.79 4.97
N ALA A 79 -8.33 -13.44 4.61
CA ALA A 79 -7.39 -14.38 4.01
C ALA A 79 -7.15 -15.60 4.91
N ASP A 80 -6.91 -15.38 6.20
CA ASP A 80 -6.78 -16.45 7.19
C ASP A 80 -8.01 -17.36 7.23
N SER A 81 -9.22 -16.79 7.14
CA SER A 81 -10.47 -17.57 7.15
C SER A 81 -10.65 -18.50 5.95
N VAL A 82 -10.00 -18.20 4.83
CA VAL A 82 -10.04 -19.01 3.59
C VAL A 82 -8.72 -19.73 3.31
N GLY A 83 -7.77 -19.69 4.25
CA GLY A 83 -6.47 -20.36 4.14
C GLY A 83 -5.49 -19.69 3.15
N LEU A 84 -5.68 -18.41 2.85
CA LEU A 84 -4.78 -17.58 2.06
C LEU A 84 -3.88 -16.74 2.97
N SER A 85 -2.68 -16.39 2.50
CA SER A 85 -1.79 -15.46 3.18
C SER A 85 -0.84 -14.81 2.18
N VAL A 86 -0.32 -13.63 2.54
CA VAL A 86 0.72 -12.93 1.79
C VAL A 86 1.94 -12.74 2.68
N THR A 87 3.06 -13.37 2.33
CA THR A 87 4.32 -13.29 3.10
C THR A 87 5.14 -12.06 2.72
N ASP A 88 6.11 -11.71 3.56
CA ASP A 88 7.02 -10.58 3.32
C ASP A 88 7.86 -10.80 2.06
N GLU A 89 8.25 -12.04 1.79
CA GLU A 89 8.97 -12.43 0.58
C GLU A 89 8.11 -12.22 -0.67
N GLN A 90 6.81 -12.51 -0.60
CA GLN A 90 5.90 -12.27 -1.73
C GLN A 90 5.72 -10.77 -2.00
N VAL A 91 5.69 -9.95 -0.95
CA VAL A 91 5.69 -8.49 -1.09
C VAL A 91 6.97 -8.00 -1.76
N ASP A 92 8.13 -8.50 -1.31
CA ASP A 92 9.43 -8.12 -1.89
C ASP A 92 9.56 -8.56 -3.35
N GLN A 93 9.14 -9.79 -3.66
CA GLN A 93 9.09 -10.29 -5.03
C GLN A 93 8.17 -9.45 -5.92
N ALA A 94 7.00 -9.05 -5.44
CA ALA A 94 6.09 -8.20 -6.21
C ALA A 94 6.74 -6.84 -6.53
N ILE A 95 7.41 -6.23 -5.55
CA ILE A 95 8.10 -4.94 -5.74
C ILE A 95 9.25 -5.08 -6.74
N GLU A 96 10.09 -6.13 -6.61
CA GLU A 96 11.21 -6.39 -7.51
C GLU A 96 10.75 -6.68 -8.94
N GLN A 97 9.66 -7.43 -9.12
CA GLN A 97 9.08 -7.70 -10.42
C GLN A 97 8.63 -6.41 -11.10
N ILE A 98 7.96 -5.52 -10.38
CA ILE A 98 7.49 -4.23 -10.92
C ILE A 98 8.65 -3.32 -11.29
N ALA A 99 9.66 -3.25 -10.44
CA ALA A 99 10.86 -2.47 -10.73
C ALA A 99 11.59 -3.00 -11.97
N THR A 100 11.70 -4.32 -12.12
CA THR A 100 12.28 -4.97 -13.30
C THR A 100 11.49 -4.65 -14.57
N GLN A 101 10.15 -4.73 -14.51
CA GLN A 101 9.27 -4.43 -15.65
C GLN A 101 9.32 -2.96 -16.09
N THR A 102 9.54 -2.05 -15.15
CA THR A 102 9.56 -0.60 -15.41
C THR A 102 10.98 -0.07 -15.65
N GLY A 103 12.01 -0.89 -15.44
CA GLY A 103 13.41 -0.47 -15.45
C GLY A 103 13.77 0.45 -14.29
N ALA A 104 12.95 0.49 -13.23
CA ALA A 104 13.18 1.30 -12.04
C ALA A 104 14.14 0.60 -11.06
N GLN A 105 14.80 1.40 -10.21
CA GLN A 105 15.55 0.89 -9.08
C GLN A 105 14.64 0.79 -7.86
N VAL A 106 14.73 -0.31 -7.12
CA VAL A 106 13.98 -0.50 -5.87
C VAL A 106 14.67 0.31 -4.76
N PRO A 107 14.04 1.35 -4.19
CA PRO A 107 14.57 2.03 -3.01
C PRO A 107 14.46 1.13 -1.78
N VAL A 108 15.04 1.52 -0.65
CA VAL A 108 14.73 0.87 0.63
C VAL A 108 13.24 1.06 0.91
N ILE A 109 12.52 -0.05 1.02
CA ILE A 109 11.07 -0.03 1.15
C ILE A 109 10.66 0.09 2.62
N GLY A 110 9.94 1.16 2.94
CA GLY A 110 9.38 1.42 4.27
C GLY A 110 8.19 0.54 4.61
N ARG A 111 7.83 0.48 5.91
CA ARG A 111 6.71 -0.34 6.41
C ARG A 111 5.36 0.04 5.81
N GLY A 112 5.11 1.34 5.57
CA GLY A 112 3.87 1.82 4.95
C GLY A 112 3.70 1.31 3.53
N THR A 113 4.80 1.28 2.76
CA THR A 113 4.82 0.73 1.40
C THR A 113 4.59 -0.78 1.41
N ARG A 114 5.30 -1.53 2.26
CA ARG A 114 5.10 -2.99 2.38
C ARG A 114 3.66 -3.34 2.73
N ALA A 115 3.09 -2.68 3.73
CA ALA A 115 1.70 -2.85 4.14
C ALA A 115 0.73 -2.51 2.99
N THR A 116 0.97 -1.42 2.27
CA THR A 116 0.15 -1.04 1.11
C THR A 116 0.19 -2.10 0.00
N VAL A 117 1.38 -2.59 -0.35
CA VAL A 117 1.54 -3.64 -1.36
C VAL A 117 0.90 -4.94 -0.88
N ARG A 118 1.07 -5.32 0.39
CA ARG A 118 0.42 -6.50 0.98
C ARG A 118 -1.10 -6.41 0.88
N SER A 119 -1.71 -5.28 1.25
CA SER A 119 -3.16 -5.08 1.11
C SER A 119 -3.64 -5.23 -0.32
N LEU A 120 -2.88 -4.73 -1.31
CA LEU A 120 -3.23 -4.87 -2.73
C LEU A 120 -3.16 -6.33 -3.18
N LEU A 121 -2.11 -7.07 -2.78
CA LEU A 121 -1.96 -8.49 -3.07
C LEU A 121 -3.07 -9.33 -2.43
N LEU A 122 -3.38 -9.09 -1.16
CA LEU A 122 -4.48 -9.75 -0.46
C LEU A 122 -5.81 -9.49 -1.15
N ASN A 123 -6.11 -8.23 -1.48
CA ASN A 123 -7.35 -7.89 -2.16
C ASN A 123 -7.49 -8.61 -3.52
N GLN A 124 -6.40 -8.68 -4.30
CA GLN A 124 -6.37 -9.40 -5.56
C GLN A 124 -6.61 -10.91 -5.36
N GLN A 125 -5.87 -11.56 -4.47
CA GLN A 125 -6.01 -12.99 -4.20
C GLN A 125 -7.41 -13.34 -3.67
N LEU A 126 -7.94 -12.54 -2.76
CA LEU A 126 -9.29 -12.71 -2.20
C LEU A 126 -10.35 -12.52 -3.27
N SER A 127 -10.21 -11.53 -4.15
CA SER A 127 -11.13 -11.31 -5.27
C SER A 127 -11.14 -12.49 -6.25
N GLN A 128 -9.96 -13.02 -6.60
CA GLN A 128 -9.84 -14.21 -7.45
C GLN A 128 -10.46 -15.44 -6.77
N PHE A 129 -10.19 -15.62 -5.48
CA PHE A 129 -10.74 -16.74 -4.70
C PHE A 129 -12.26 -16.68 -4.63
N ALA A 130 -12.83 -15.50 -4.39
CA ALA A 130 -14.27 -15.24 -4.38
C ALA A 130 -14.92 -15.53 -5.74
N GLN A 131 -14.26 -15.17 -6.84
CA GLN A 131 -14.73 -15.47 -8.20
C GLN A 131 -14.74 -16.98 -8.49
N ALA A 132 -13.72 -17.70 -8.04
CA ALA A 132 -13.63 -19.15 -8.20
C ALA A 132 -14.58 -19.92 -7.26
N ASN A 133 -14.89 -19.35 -6.10
CA ASN A 133 -15.66 -19.98 -5.03
C ASN A 133 -16.82 -19.08 -4.58
N PRO A 134 -17.84 -18.84 -5.43
CA PRO A 134 -18.89 -17.87 -5.12
C PRO A 134 -19.71 -18.22 -3.86
N THR A 135 -19.72 -19.48 -3.44
CA THR A 135 -20.43 -19.94 -2.24
C THR A 135 -19.81 -19.45 -0.93
N VAL A 136 -18.53 -19.07 -0.92
CA VAL A 136 -17.82 -18.63 0.29
C VAL A 136 -17.88 -17.12 0.50
N VAL A 137 -18.34 -16.37 -0.51
CA VAL A 137 -18.37 -14.91 -0.53
C VAL A 137 -19.10 -14.32 0.67
N ALA A 138 -20.26 -14.88 1.03
CA ALA A 138 -21.02 -14.43 2.20
C ALA A 138 -20.20 -14.55 3.50
N GLY A 139 -19.48 -15.67 3.68
CA GLY A 139 -18.61 -15.89 4.84
C GLY A 139 -17.41 -14.95 4.85
N MET A 140 -16.80 -14.68 3.69
CA MET A 140 -15.71 -13.71 3.57
C MET A 140 -16.15 -12.29 3.96
N ASN A 141 -17.34 -11.88 3.51
CA ASN A 141 -17.94 -10.59 3.85
C ASN A 141 -18.25 -10.48 5.34
N GLU A 142 -18.76 -11.57 5.95
CA GLU A 142 -19.00 -11.62 7.40
C GLU A 142 -17.70 -11.48 8.19
N THR A 143 -16.64 -12.21 7.81
CA THR A 143 -15.32 -12.10 8.43
C THR A 143 -14.75 -10.70 8.29
N PHE A 144 -14.93 -10.06 7.13
CA PHE A 144 -14.46 -8.70 6.88
C PHE A 144 -15.13 -7.69 7.83
N GLU A 145 -16.45 -7.75 7.97
CA GLU A 145 -17.21 -6.86 8.86
C GLU A 145 -16.89 -7.10 10.34
N GLN A 146 -16.73 -8.37 10.75
CA GLN A 146 -16.27 -8.71 12.10
C GLN A 146 -14.87 -8.16 12.39
N ALA A 147 -13.93 -8.37 11.46
CA ALA A 147 -12.57 -7.87 11.58
C ALA A 147 -12.53 -6.34 11.61
N ARG A 148 -13.41 -5.67 10.85
CA ARG A 148 -13.57 -4.23 10.89
C ARG A 148 -14.08 -3.73 12.24
N GLY A 149 -15.07 -4.41 12.83
CA GLY A 149 -15.58 -4.06 14.16
C GLY A 149 -14.53 -4.23 15.27
N ALA A 150 -13.59 -5.16 15.08
CA ALA A 150 -12.50 -5.43 16.02
C ALA A 150 -11.24 -4.57 15.77
N ALA A 151 -10.97 -4.21 14.53
CA ALA A 151 -9.92 -3.29 14.14
C ALA A 151 -10.37 -1.88 14.48
N ASN A 152 -9.88 -1.30 15.58
CA ASN A 152 -10.07 0.12 15.88
C ASN A 152 -9.23 0.99 14.91
N ALA A 153 -9.31 0.71 13.62
CA ALA A 153 -8.56 1.37 12.58
C ALA A 153 -9.24 2.70 12.22
N GLN A 154 -8.48 3.79 12.28
CA GLN A 154 -9.00 5.13 12.07
C GLN A 154 -8.06 5.96 11.20
N ILE A 155 -8.62 6.55 10.14
CA ILE A 155 -7.94 7.59 9.37
C ILE A 155 -8.11 8.91 10.10
N ASN A 156 -7.04 9.69 10.20
CA ASN A 156 -7.09 11.00 10.86
C ASN A 156 -8.22 11.87 10.28
N PRO A 157 -9.09 12.47 11.11
CA PRO A 157 -10.24 13.27 10.65
C PRO A 157 -9.88 14.44 9.74
N ARG A 158 -8.63 14.92 9.79
CA ARG A 158 -8.16 16.00 8.89
C ARG A 158 -8.14 15.60 7.42
N PHE A 159 -8.15 14.30 7.12
CA PHE A 159 -8.13 13.80 5.76
C PHE A 159 -9.52 13.33 5.33
N ALA A 160 -9.73 13.33 4.01
CA ALA A 160 -10.88 12.68 3.39
C ALA A 160 -11.00 11.26 3.95
N GLN A 161 -12.14 11.02 4.59
CA GLN A 161 -12.57 9.72 5.04
C GLN A 161 -13.13 8.96 3.84
N PRO A 162 -13.02 7.62 3.79
CA PRO A 162 -13.74 6.82 2.83
C PRO A 162 -15.22 7.23 2.87
N SER A 163 -15.77 7.65 1.73
CA SER A 163 -17.12 8.21 1.68
C SER A 163 -18.14 7.19 2.15
N LEU A 164 -18.85 7.55 3.21
CA LEU A 164 -20.15 6.98 3.55
C LEU A 164 -21.08 7.35 2.40
N GLY A 165 -21.44 6.38 1.56
CA GLY A 165 -22.63 6.53 0.71
C GLY A 165 -23.77 7.02 1.60
N GLY A 166 -24.47 8.08 1.18
CA GLY A 166 -25.35 8.87 2.02
C GLY A 166 -26.12 8.07 3.08
N GLY A 167 -25.85 8.33 4.35
CA GLY A 167 -26.59 7.78 5.50
C GLY A 167 -26.29 6.33 5.88
N GLU A 168 -25.49 5.58 5.12
CA GLU A 168 -25.16 4.19 5.42
C GLU A 168 -23.75 4.04 5.99
N ALA A 169 -23.56 2.97 6.78
CA ALA A 169 -22.26 2.58 7.31
C ALA A 169 -21.23 2.48 6.18
N PRO A 170 -19.93 2.73 6.43
CA PRO A 170 -18.95 2.87 5.36
C PRO A 170 -18.68 1.53 4.68
N THR A 171 -19.53 1.06 3.77
CA THR A 171 -19.37 -0.24 3.13
C THR A 171 -18.29 -0.13 2.07
N MET A 172 -17.16 -0.81 2.31
CA MET A 172 -16.28 -1.15 1.20
C MET A 172 -17.07 -2.06 0.24
N PRO A 173 -16.74 -2.05 -1.06
CA PRO A 173 -17.26 -3.06 -1.97
C PRO A 173 -17.02 -4.43 -1.35
N LEU A 174 -18.08 -5.21 -1.20
CA LEU A 174 -17.97 -6.55 -0.65
C LEU A 174 -17.27 -7.45 -1.67
N PHE A 175 -16.70 -8.56 -1.20
CA PHE A 175 -16.23 -9.59 -2.13
C PHE A 175 -17.43 -10.01 -2.99
N GLY A 176 -17.27 -10.01 -4.31
CA GLY A 176 -18.35 -10.30 -5.26
C GLY A 176 -19.08 -9.09 -5.87
N ASP A 177 -18.92 -7.87 -5.34
CA ASP A 177 -19.51 -6.65 -5.94
C ASP A 177 -18.72 -6.16 -7.18
N ALA A 178 -17.47 -6.60 -7.34
CA ALA A 178 -16.65 -6.26 -8.50
C ALA A 178 -16.74 -7.35 -9.59
N VAL A 179 -17.48 -7.05 -10.66
CA VAL A 179 -17.48 -7.83 -11.90
C VAL A 179 -16.70 -7.08 -12.99
N SER A 180 -15.64 -7.72 -13.49
CA SER A 180 -14.82 -7.40 -14.67
C SER A 180 -13.50 -6.65 -14.44
N GLY A 181 -12.41 -7.41 -14.49
CA GLY A 181 -11.23 -7.00 -15.28
C GLY A 181 -10.03 -6.45 -14.52
N ALA A 182 -9.21 -7.33 -13.96
CA ALA A 182 -7.75 -7.22 -14.04
C ALA A 182 -7.16 -8.61 -13.82
N LYS A 183 -6.52 -9.17 -14.85
CA LYS A 183 -5.81 -10.44 -14.78
C LYS A 183 -4.58 -10.29 -13.87
N ASP A 184 -4.54 -11.10 -12.82
CA ASP A 184 -3.43 -11.76 -12.08
C ASP A 184 -2.03 -11.12 -11.93
N ASP A 185 -1.81 -9.88 -12.35
CA ASP A 185 -0.51 -9.24 -12.23
C ASP A 185 -0.50 -8.23 -11.06
N PRO A 186 0.36 -8.40 -10.04
CA PRO A 186 0.52 -7.39 -8.99
C PRO A 186 1.00 -6.05 -9.54
N ALA A 187 1.71 -6.06 -10.68
CA ALA A 187 2.08 -4.86 -11.40
C ALA A 187 0.85 -4.14 -11.96
N ALA A 188 -0.18 -4.85 -12.44
CA ALA A 188 -1.38 -4.21 -12.95
C ALA A 188 -2.16 -3.45 -11.87
N ALA A 189 -2.20 -3.98 -10.64
CA ALA A 189 -2.84 -3.32 -9.51
C ALA A 189 -2.09 -2.02 -9.09
N LEU A 190 -0.75 -2.03 -9.19
CA LEU A 190 0.10 -0.91 -8.79
C LEU A 190 0.33 0.13 -9.90
N LEU A 191 0.31 -0.27 -11.17
CA LEU A 191 0.51 0.60 -12.33
C LEU A 191 -0.77 1.32 -12.79
N GLY A 192 -1.88 1.12 -12.06
CA GLY A 192 -3.20 1.56 -12.48
C GLY A 192 -3.69 0.68 -13.64
N GLY A 193 -4.69 -0.16 -13.36
CA GLY A 193 -5.36 -0.93 -14.41
C GLY A 193 -5.92 0.02 -15.46
N GLY A 194 -5.22 0.15 -16.58
CA GLY A 194 -5.72 0.83 -17.77
C GLY A 194 -6.87 0.03 -18.36
N GLY A 195 -8.08 0.27 -17.87
CA GLY A 195 -9.33 -0.11 -18.51
C GLY A 195 -9.90 1.09 -19.24
N HIS A 196 -10.11 0.92 -20.54
CA HIS A 196 -10.74 1.86 -21.48
C HIS A 196 -12.12 2.35 -21.04
#